data_AF-A0AA43CEA5-F1
#
_entry.id   AF-A0AA43CEA5-F1
#
_cell.length_a   1.000
_cell.length_b   1.000
_cell.length_c   1.000
_cell.angle_alpha   90.00
_cell.angle_beta   90.00
_cell.angle_gamma   90.00
#
_symmetry.space_group_name_H-M   'P 1'
#
loop_
_entity.id
_entity.type
_entity.pdbx_description
1 polymer ?
#
loop_
_entity_poly.entity_id
_entity_poly.type
_entity_poly.pdbx_seq_one_letter_code
_entity_poly.pdbx_strand_id
1 'polypeptide(L)'
;MHKSWKFTVLAVSVGCAHAAPAPAALSGPPEARYKVTIFDNFDGATVEACFDGFAPSHLSSMDADATRGLVRAWSESGTLDLHEGRIELPSIANGVCISYETRFVDEVFRARDSRAVVVSQAEWLWRPEPFPSELDAFVSIAMPSGARASLPWTYDGTVYHLDRGAFYRSGYNVLGVFLEERFAVAGTDVTVARLGPQPTAEVTRQWLTRAIGAVASVGGEFPVERLHFVIVPVDGMSRPVAFGMVRRGGGVSVLLIPSSTATARQLEADWVAIHELSHIWLPRVQRKDRWLTEGIATYLQEVLRARCGLQSAKVSWNRIRDGLKRGRRSGTGRILTSESRDMNRTGAYYRVYWAGTAFALEADLQLRRQSDGAMTLLRALELAHPRLSRLRGFVDAEVVLTALDEVSGSDFLIELGARYASSARFPATRLLDDPANKPIRTKIMQVEPGRCVLSVESSQ
;
A
#
# COMPACT_ATOMS: atom_id res chain seq x y z
N MET A 1 -37.26 65.72 44.16
CA MET A 1 -37.88 64.84 43.14
C MET A 1 -37.93 63.43 43.73
N HIS A 2 -39.12 63.01 44.18
CA HIS A 2 -39.35 61.72 44.84
C HIS A 2 -39.35 60.56 43.83
N LYS A 3 -38.55 59.52 44.06
CA LYS A 3 -38.60 58.26 43.33
C LYS A 3 -39.41 57.24 44.13
N SER A 4 -40.53 56.80 43.56
CA SER A 4 -41.38 55.73 44.04
C SER A 4 -40.85 54.37 43.55
N TRP A 5 -40.71 53.42 44.47
CA TRP A 5 -40.27 52.06 44.19
C TRP A 5 -41.50 51.18 43.94
N LYS A 6 -41.62 50.56 42.76
CA LYS A 6 -42.64 49.54 42.46
C LYS A 6 -41.97 48.16 42.57
N PHE A 7 -42.47 47.32 43.46
CA PHE A 7 -42.15 45.90 43.53
C PHE A 7 -42.97 45.14 42.48
N THR A 8 -42.32 44.43 41.59
CA THR A 8 -42.95 43.46 40.69
C THR A 8 -42.65 42.06 41.22
N VAL A 9 -43.70 41.34 41.59
CA VAL A 9 -43.64 39.92 41.98
C VAL A 9 -43.51 39.08 40.71
N LEU A 10 -42.41 38.31 40.60
CA LEU A 10 -42.20 37.37 39.51
C LEU A 10 -42.86 36.03 39.89
N ALA A 11 -43.95 35.67 39.21
CA ALA A 11 -44.55 34.34 39.33
C ALA A 11 -43.72 33.35 38.51
N VAL A 12 -43.09 32.37 39.20
CA VAL A 12 -42.36 31.27 38.56
C VAL A 12 -43.37 30.18 38.19
N SER A 13 -43.66 30.04 36.90
CA SER A 13 -44.37 28.89 36.35
C SER A 13 -43.41 27.71 36.24
N VAL A 14 -43.65 26.65 37.02
CA VAL A 14 -42.96 25.36 36.88
C VAL A 14 -43.53 24.66 35.65
N GLY A 15 -42.88 24.87 34.50
CA GLY A 15 -43.12 24.07 33.31
C GLY A 15 -42.47 22.70 33.48
N CYS A 16 -43.26 21.63 33.42
CA CYS A 16 -42.73 20.27 33.32
C CYS A 16 -41.99 20.12 31.98
N ALA A 17 -40.67 20.28 32.00
CA ALA A 17 -39.82 19.91 30.88
C ALA A 17 -39.90 18.38 30.72
N HIS A 18 -40.62 17.92 29.69
CA HIS A 18 -40.49 16.54 29.24
C HIS A 18 -39.06 16.40 28.69
N ALA A 19 -38.19 15.76 29.46
CA ALA A 19 -36.90 15.31 28.97
C ALA A 19 -37.16 14.42 27.74
N ALA A 20 -36.57 14.76 26.60
CA ALA A 20 -36.57 13.88 25.45
C ALA A 20 -36.05 12.50 25.89
N PRO A 21 -36.67 11.39 25.43
CA PRO A 21 -36.18 10.07 25.77
C PRO A 21 -34.70 9.98 25.37
N ALA A 22 -33.86 9.53 26.29
CA ALA A 22 -32.46 9.24 25.98
C ALA A 22 -32.42 8.33 24.75
N PRO A 23 -31.55 8.59 23.75
CA PRO A 23 -31.45 7.73 22.59
C PRO A 23 -31.23 6.30 23.08
N ALA A 24 -32.04 5.37 22.57
CA ALA A 24 -31.94 3.96 22.94
C ALA A 24 -30.48 3.51 22.83
N ALA A 25 -29.96 2.89 23.88
CA ALA A 25 -28.60 2.39 23.88
C ALA A 25 -28.43 1.47 22.66
N LEU A 26 -27.49 1.83 21.79
CA LEU A 26 -27.13 1.05 20.61
C LEU A 26 -26.73 -0.36 21.07
N SER A 27 -27.46 -1.38 20.60
CA SER A 27 -27.24 -2.77 21.01
C SER A 27 -26.48 -3.54 19.94
N GLY A 28 -25.36 -4.16 20.32
CA GLY A 28 -24.54 -5.00 19.44
C GLY A 28 -23.16 -4.41 19.11
N PRO A 29 -22.21 -5.22 18.61
CA PRO A 29 -20.95 -4.71 18.08
C PRO A 29 -21.22 -3.81 16.84
N PRO A 30 -20.40 -2.77 16.61
CA PRO A 30 -20.59 -1.88 15.48
C PRO A 30 -20.35 -2.62 14.16
N GLU A 31 -21.32 -2.55 13.26
CA GLU A 31 -21.28 -3.24 11.97
C GLU A 31 -21.64 -2.29 10.83
N ALA A 32 -20.96 -2.42 9.69
CA ALA A 32 -21.30 -1.71 8.45
C ALA A 32 -21.44 -2.68 7.27
N ARG A 33 -22.58 -2.65 6.58
CA ARG A 33 -22.82 -3.43 5.37
C ARG A 33 -22.98 -2.51 4.17
N TYR A 34 -22.21 -2.79 3.12
CA TYR A 34 -22.23 -2.05 1.87
C TYR A 34 -22.73 -2.96 0.75
N LYS A 35 -23.72 -2.49 0.01
CA LYS A 35 -24.17 -3.08 -1.25
C LYS A 35 -23.84 -2.13 -2.39
N VAL A 36 -22.85 -2.51 -3.19
CA VAL A 36 -22.30 -1.69 -4.27
C VAL A 36 -22.84 -2.22 -5.59
N THR A 37 -23.51 -1.38 -6.37
CA THR A 37 -23.99 -1.71 -7.72
C THR A 37 -23.19 -0.91 -8.73
N ILE A 38 -22.34 -1.58 -9.52
CA ILE A 38 -21.49 -0.94 -10.52
C ILE A 38 -22.29 -0.69 -11.81
N PHE A 39 -22.13 0.49 -12.40
CA PHE A 39 -22.79 0.86 -13.66
C PHE A 39 -22.24 0.08 -14.87
N ASP A 40 -23.06 -0.10 -15.91
CA ASP A 40 -22.76 -0.93 -17.10
C ASP A 40 -21.52 -0.52 -17.89
N ASN A 41 -21.14 0.77 -17.83
CA ASN A 41 -19.95 1.34 -18.45
C ASN A 41 -18.75 1.44 -17.49
N PHE A 42 -18.91 0.95 -16.25
CA PHE A 42 -17.92 0.98 -15.18
C PHE A 42 -17.40 2.39 -14.86
N ASP A 43 -18.23 3.43 -15.01
CA ASP A 43 -17.86 4.83 -14.73
C ASP A 43 -18.36 5.35 -13.38
N GLY A 44 -18.94 4.47 -12.56
CA GLY A 44 -19.57 4.85 -11.32
C GLY A 44 -20.28 3.69 -10.63
N ALA A 45 -20.89 4.01 -9.50
CA ALA A 45 -21.64 3.07 -8.70
C ALA A 45 -22.80 3.76 -7.96
N THR A 46 -23.82 2.98 -7.64
CA THR A 46 -24.72 3.27 -6.52
C THR A 46 -24.35 2.40 -5.34
N VAL A 47 -24.27 2.98 -4.15
CA VAL A 47 -23.90 2.28 -2.93
C VAL A 47 -24.96 2.50 -1.88
N GLU A 48 -25.46 1.40 -1.31
CA GLU A 48 -26.28 1.39 -0.11
C GLU A 48 -25.39 0.97 1.05
N ALA A 49 -25.32 1.80 2.10
CA ALA A 49 -24.53 1.56 3.30
C ALA A 49 -25.46 1.56 4.52
N CYS A 50 -25.50 0.43 5.23
CA CYS A 50 -26.30 0.23 6.44
C CYS A 50 -25.36 0.15 7.65
N PHE A 51 -25.73 0.83 8.74
CA PHE A 51 -24.93 0.90 9.96
C PHE A 51 -25.73 0.41 11.15
N ASP A 52 -25.21 -0.59 11.85
CA ASP A 52 -25.82 -1.21 13.02
C ASP A 52 -24.90 -1.10 14.23
N GLY A 53 -25.47 -0.85 15.41
CA GLY A 53 -24.70 -0.75 16.66
C GLY A 53 -23.93 0.56 16.82
N PHE A 54 -24.00 1.48 15.84
CA PHE A 54 -23.48 2.84 15.94
C PHE A 54 -24.19 3.80 14.97
N ALA A 55 -24.10 5.11 15.25
CA ALA A 55 -24.69 6.17 14.43
C ALA A 55 -23.60 7.11 13.91
N PRO A 56 -23.18 7.00 12.63
CA PRO A 56 -22.26 7.96 12.05
C PRO A 56 -22.92 9.34 11.88
N SER A 57 -22.16 10.41 12.09
CA SER A 57 -22.59 11.79 11.84
C SER A 57 -22.40 12.21 10.39
N HIS A 58 -21.43 11.61 9.69
CA HIS A 58 -21.20 11.83 8.27
C HIS A 58 -20.46 10.68 7.63
N LEU A 59 -20.52 10.60 6.30
CA LEU A 59 -19.62 9.75 5.50
C LEU A 59 -18.60 10.60 4.75
N SER A 60 -17.37 10.10 4.65
CA SER A 60 -16.27 10.77 3.96
C SER A 60 -15.47 9.81 3.07
N SER A 61 -14.97 10.29 1.94
CA SER A 61 -13.97 9.54 1.18
C SER A 61 -12.58 9.68 1.82
N MET A 62 -11.75 8.64 1.67
CA MET A 62 -10.33 8.71 2.04
C MET A 62 -9.51 9.60 1.10
N ASP A 63 -10.06 9.93 -0.08
CA ASP A 63 -9.44 10.75 -1.09
C ASP A 63 -10.30 11.99 -1.36
N ALA A 64 -9.69 13.17 -1.26
CA ALA A 64 -10.37 14.42 -1.50
C ALA A 64 -10.79 14.56 -2.96
N ASP A 65 -10.01 14.00 -3.90
CA ASP A 65 -10.31 14.09 -5.32
C ASP A 65 -11.57 13.29 -5.69
N ALA A 66 -11.77 12.13 -5.06
CA ALA A 66 -12.94 11.27 -5.24
C ALA A 66 -14.25 11.94 -4.82
N THR A 67 -14.20 12.95 -3.93
CA THR A 67 -15.42 13.66 -3.49
C THR A 67 -16.10 14.42 -4.63
N ARG A 68 -15.37 14.79 -5.70
CA ARG A 68 -15.95 15.38 -6.92
C ARG A 68 -16.85 14.41 -7.69
N GLY A 69 -16.69 13.11 -7.44
CA GLY A 69 -17.51 12.06 -8.03
C GLY A 69 -18.88 11.91 -7.37
N LEU A 70 -19.08 12.43 -6.15
CA LEU A 70 -20.35 12.31 -5.45
C LEU A 70 -21.46 13.10 -6.18
N VAL A 71 -22.46 12.38 -6.69
CA VAL A 71 -23.57 12.97 -7.44
C VAL A 71 -24.71 13.37 -6.51
N ARG A 72 -25.13 12.44 -5.64
CA ARG A 72 -26.26 12.61 -4.73
C ARG A 72 -26.22 11.56 -3.61
N ALA A 73 -26.84 11.87 -2.49
CA ALA A 73 -27.09 10.94 -1.40
C ALA A 73 -28.54 11.05 -0.91
N TRP A 74 -29.12 9.94 -0.46
CA TRP A 74 -30.50 9.88 0.00
C TRP A 74 -30.71 8.76 1.02
N SER A 75 -31.80 8.84 1.74
CA SER A 75 -32.32 7.83 2.66
C SER A 75 -33.81 7.60 2.37
N GLU A 76 -34.46 6.72 3.13
CA GLU A 76 -35.92 6.57 3.09
C GLU A 76 -36.66 7.89 3.38
N SER A 77 -36.05 8.75 4.21
CA SER A 77 -36.61 10.05 4.61
C SER A 77 -36.43 11.15 3.56
N GLY A 78 -35.70 10.90 2.47
CA GLY A 78 -35.42 11.86 1.41
C GLY A 78 -33.93 12.11 1.16
N THR A 79 -33.64 13.16 0.38
CA THR A 79 -32.28 13.56 -0.01
C THR A 79 -31.47 14.01 1.21
N LEU A 80 -30.18 13.67 1.22
CA LEU A 80 -29.23 14.05 2.25
C LEU A 80 -28.35 15.22 1.79
N ASP A 81 -27.97 16.07 2.74
CA ASP A 81 -27.12 17.23 2.48
C ASP A 81 -25.69 16.82 2.18
N LEU A 82 -25.10 17.50 1.20
CA LEU A 82 -23.71 17.34 0.81
C LEU A 82 -22.93 18.59 1.22
N HIS A 83 -21.99 18.43 2.14
CA HIS A 83 -21.19 19.55 2.66
C HIS A 83 -19.70 19.21 2.57
N GLU A 84 -18.90 20.07 1.94
CA GLU A 84 -17.44 19.89 1.78
C GLU A 84 -17.04 18.50 1.25
N GLY A 85 -17.83 17.93 0.33
CA GLY A 85 -17.55 16.60 -0.23
C GLY A 85 -17.83 15.43 0.72
N ARG A 86 -18.66 15.65 1.74
CA ARG A 86 -19.14 14.64 2.71
C ARG A 86 -20.65 14.50 2.62
N ILE A 87 -21.15 13.34 3.04
CA ILE A 87 -22.59 13.11 3.19
C ILE A 87 -22.93 13.34 4.65
N GLU A 88 -23.72 14.38 4.94
CA GLU A 88 -24.13 14.71 6.30
C GLU A 88 -25.32 13.83 6.72
N LEU A 89 -25.24 13.31 7.95
CA LEU A 89 -26.20 12.34 8.49
C LEU A 89 -26.84 12.89 9.78
N PRO A 90 -27.66 13.95 9.71
CA PRO A 90 -28.26 14.54 10.90
C PRO A 90 -29.28 13.58 11.51
N SER A 91 -28.90 12.96 12.63
CA SER A 91 -29.78 12.12 13.46
C SER A 91 -30.31 10.86 12.75
N ILE A 92 -29.41 10.10 12.13
CA ILE A 92 -29.77 8.78 11.62
C ILE A 92 -30.01 7.81 12.77
N ALA A 93 -31.21 7.23 12.80
CA ALA A 93 -31.55 6.17 13.75
C ALA A 93 -30.70 4.91 13.48
N ASN A 94 -30.45 4.12 14.52
CA ASN A 94 -29.73 2.84 14.39
C ASN A 94 -30.40 1.94 13.33
N GLY A 95 -29.60 1.27 12.50
CA GLY A 95 -30.08 0.34 11.47
C GLY A 95 -30.68 0.97 10.22
N VAL A 96 -30.46 2.27 10.00
CA VAL A 96 -30.88 2.94 8.76
C VAL A 96 -29.82 2.80 7.70
N CYS A 97 -30.26 2.43 6.50
CA CYS A 97 -29.44 2.41 5.30
C CYS A 97 -29.48 3.76 4.59
N ILE A 98 -28.32 4.22 4.14
CA ILE A 98 -28.18 5.40 3.31
C ILE A 98 -27.67 4.99 1.95
N SER A 99 -28.15 5.65 0.91
CA SER A 99 -27.75 5.40 -0.46
C SER A 99 -27.03 6.61 -1.04
N TYR A 100 -26.03 6.38 -1.87
CA TYR A 100 -25.36 7.43 -2.63
C TYR A 100 -24.95 6.96 -4.01
N GLU A 101 -24.86 7.91 -4.92
CA GLU A 101 -24.38 7.72 -6.28
C GLU A 101 -23.06 8.44 -6.46
N THR A 102 -22.09 7.74 -7.04
CA THR A 102 -20.75 8.26 -7.31
C THR A 102 -20.34 7.96 -8.75
N ARG A 103 -19.60 8.88 -9.35
CA ARG A 103 -18.87 8.72 -10.61
C ARG A 103 -17.40 8.55 -10.32
N PHE A 104 -16.74 7.69 -11.09
CA PHE A 104 -15.31 7.49 -11.02
C PHE A 104 -14.63 8.65 -11.76
N VAL A 105 -14.00 9.54 -11.01
CA VAL A 105 -13.38 10.76 -11.52
C VAL A 105 -11.85 10.69 -11.51
N ASP A 106 -11.28 9.78 -10.73
CA ASP A 106 -9.84 9.50 -10.71
C ASP A 106 -9.55 8.01 -10.97
N GLU A 107 -9.66 7.63 -12.25
CA GLU A 107 -9.31 6.29 -12.69
C GLU A 107 -7.80 6.13 -12.80
N VAL A 108 -7.25 5.09 -12.16
CA VAL A 108 -5.83 4.74 -12.31
C VAL A 108 -5.55 4.32 -13.75
N PHE A 109 -6.47 3.55 -14.35
CA PHE A 109 -6.37 3.09 -15.72
C PHE A 109 -7.74 2.64 -16.26
N ARG A 110 -8.01 2.91 -17.53
CA ARG A 110 -9.16 2.34 -18.26
C ARG A 110 -8.68 1.59 -19.49
N ALA A 111 -8.89 0.29 -19.48
CA ALA A 111 -8.57 -0.57 -20.60
C ALA A 111 -9.62 -0.44 -21.70
N ARG A 112 -9.15 -0.22 -22.94
CA ARG A 112 -10.03 -0.14 -24.11
C ARG A 112 -10.54 -1.51 -24.51
N ASP A 113 -9.64 -2.49 -24.64
CA ASP A 113 -9.96 -3.79 -25.24
C ASP A 113 -10.68 -4.73 -24.28
N SER A 114 -10.25 -4.76 -23.02
CA SER A 114 -10.86 -5.62 -22.01
C SER A 114 -12.13 -5.03 -21.40
N ARG A 115 -12.47 -3.75 -21.63
CA ARG A 115 -13.59 -3.07 -20.93
C ARG A 115 -13.48 -3.24 -19.40
N ALA A 116 -12.30 -2.93 -18.87
CA ALA A 116 -12.04 -2.92 -17.44
C ALA A 116 -11.50 -1.57 -16.99
N VAL A 117 -11.82 -1.18 -15.76
CA VAL A 117 -11.27 0.00 -15.10
C VAL A 117 -10.53 -0.42 -13.84
N VAL A 118 -9.41 0.25 -13.59
CA VAL A 118 -8.66 0.17 -12.34
C VAL A 118 -8.94 1.46 -11.58
N VAL A 119 -9.57 1.32 -10.42
CA VAL A 119 -9.92 2.43 -9.53
C VAL A 119 -9.44 2.16 -8.10
N SER A 120 -9.36 3.21 -7.30
CA SER A 120 -9.29 3.08 -5.85
C SER A 120 -10.70 2.81 -5.30
N GLN A 121 -10.83 2.08 -4.19
CA GLN A 121 -12.09 2.05 -3.45
C GLN A 121 -12.49 3.44 -2.93
N ALA A 122 -11.58 4.42 -2.88
CA ALA A 122 -11.91 5.79 -2.51
C ALA A 122 -13.02 6.41 -3.37
N GLU A 123 -13.15 5.96 -4.63
CA GLU A 123 -14.17 6.42 -5.56
C GLU A 123 -15.60 6.00 -5.15
N TRP A 124 -15.76 4.97 -4.31
CA TRP A 124 -17.07 4.40 -3.99
C TRP A 124 -17.28 3.89 -2.57
N LEU A 125 -16.24 3.67 -1.77
CA LEU A 125 -16.34 3.23 -0.38
C LEU A 125 -16.18 4.43 0.56
N TRP A 126 -17.31 4.94 1.04
CA TRP A 126 -17.33 6.09 1.94
C TRP A 126 -17.28 5.65 3.40
N ARG A 127 -16.30 6.18 4.13
CA ARG A 127 -15.98 5.84 5.52
C ARG A 127 -16.98 6.52 6.47
N PRO A 128 -17.57 5.79 7.42
CA PRO A 128 -18.40 6.38 8.46
C PRO A 128 -17.54 7.10 9.51
N GLU A 129 -18.00 8.25 9.97
CA GLU A 129 -17.37 9.03 11.03
C GLU A 129 -18.37 9.33 12.17
N PRO A 130 -17.97 9.19 13.45
CA PRO A 130 -16.68 8.67 13.91
C PRO A 130 -16.51 7.17 13.59
N PHE A 131 -15.32 6.77 13.15
CA PHE A 131 -15.04 5.37 12.79
C PHE A 131 -14.85 4.48 14.05
N PRO A 132 -15.71 3.48 14.30
CA PRO A 132 -15.58 2.59 15.46
C PRO A 132 -14.28 1.77 15.41
N SER A 133 -13.63 1.55 16.56
CA SER A 133 -12.34 0.82 16.60
C SER A 133 -12.47 -0.66 16.22
N GLU A 134 -13.60 -1.28 16.58
CA GLU A 134 -13.93 -2.70 16.38
C GLU A 134 -15.01 -2.86 15.29
N LEU A 135 -15.02 -1.99 14.26
CA LEU A 135 -16.02 -2.06 13.19
C LEU A 135 -15.84 -3.34 12.36
N ASP A 136 -16.86 -4.18 12.33
CA ASP A 136 -16.99 -5.26 11.36
C ASP A 136 -17.64 -4.73 10.08
N ALA A 137 -16.95 -4.83 8.95
CA ALA A 137 -17.39 -4.23 7.69
C ALA A 137 -17.43 -5.24 6.54
N PHE A 138 -18.55 -5.25 5.82
CA PHE A 138 -18.81 -6.19 4.73
C PHE A 138 -19.24 -5.48 3.46
N VAL A 139 -18.77 -5.95 2.31
CA VAL A 139 -19.17 -5.43 0.99
C VAL A 139 -19.70 -6.56 0.11
N SER A 140 -20.88 -6.34 -0.48
CA SER A 140 -21.38 -7.11 -1.63
C SER A 140 -21.31 -6.23 -2.88
N ILE A 141 -20.88 -6.80 -4.01
CA ILE A 141 -20.73 -6.06 -5.26
C ILE A 141 -21.61 -6.72 -6.34
N ALA A 142 -22.62 -6.00 -6.80
CA ALA A 142 -23.40 -6.33 -7.97
C ALA A 142 -22.70 -5.77 -9.22
N MET A 143 -22.30 -6.68 -10.11
CA MET A 143 -21.61 -6.37 -11.36
C MET A 143 -22.57 -6.51 -12.55
N PRO A 144 -22.37 -5.71 -13.62
CA PRO A 144 -23.01 -5.96 -14.91
C PRO A 144 -22.77 -7.39 -15.41
N SER A 145 -23.71 -7.92 -16.18
CA SER A 145 -23.62 -9.29 -16.70
C SER A 145 -22.32 -9.56 -17.47
N GLY A 146 -21.64 -10.65 -17.14
CA GLY A 146 -20.35 -11.03 -17.72
C GLY A 146 -19.12 -10.29 -17.17
N ALA A 147 -19.32 -9.25 -16.35
CA ALA A 147 -18.24 -8.56 -15.64
C ALA A 147 -17.97 -9.19 -14.26
N ARG A 148 -16.83 -8.83 -13.68
CA ARG A 148 -16.42 -9.25 -12.33
C ARG A 148 -15.65 -8.14 -11.62
N ALA A 149 -15.47 -8.30 -10.32
CA ALA A 149 -14.61 -7.45 -9.51
C ALA A 149 -13.42 -8.27 -8.98
N SER A 150 -12.23 -7.66 -8.94
CA SER A 150 -11.03 -8.23 -8.34
C SER A 150 -10.40 -7.20 -7.41
N LEU A 151 -10.33 -7.53 -6.13
CA LEU A 151 -9.92 -6.64 -5.04
C LEU A 151 -8.91 -7.38 -4.14
N PRO A 152 -8.07 -6.66 -3.37
CA PRO A 152 -7.13 -7.27 -2.42
C PRO A 152 -7.78 -7.81 -1.14
N TRP A 153 -9.10 -7.83 -1.05
CA TRP A 153 -9.85 -8.14 0.17
C TRP A 153 -10.17 -9.63 0.28
N THR A 154 -10.39 -10.09 1.51
CA THR A 154 -10.85 -11.47 1.75
C THR A 154 -12.30 -11.61 1.27
N TYR A 155 -12.60 -12.69 0.55
CA TYR A 155 -13.94 -13.02 0.04
C TYR A 155 -14.35 -14.41 0.53
N ASP A 156 -15.53 -14.53 1.15
CA ASP A 156 -16.02 -15.80 1.70
C ASP A 156 -16.93 -16.59 0.76
N GLY A 157 -17.11 -16.12 -0.48
CA GLY A 157 -18.05 -16.68 -1.44
C GLY A 157 -19.38 -15.92 -1.54
N THR A 158 -19.65 -15.00 -0.61
CA THR A 158 -20.85 -14.16 -0.59
C THR A 158 -20.48 -12.67 -0.49
N VAL A 159 -19.64 -12.31 0.49
CA VAL A 159 -19.24 -10.93 0.77
C VAL A 159 -17.73 -10.79 0.91
N TYR A 160 -17.25 -9.58 0.65
CA TYR A 160 -15.89 -9.18 1.01
C TYR A 160 -15.85 -8.70 2.45
N HIS A 161 -14.82 -9.09 3.19
CA HIS A 161 -14.54 -8.67 4.56
C HIS A 161 -13.49 -7.56 4.54
N LEU A 162 -13.83 -6.42 5.15
CA LEU A 162 -12.99 -5.22 5.12
C LEU A 162 -12.25 -5.06 6.44
N ASP A 163 -10.93 -4.90 6.35
CA ASP A 163 -10.16 -4.39 7.47
C ASP A 163 -10.23 -2.85 7.51
N ARG A 164 -9.81 -2.27 8.64
CA ARG A 164 -9.69 -0.81 8.78
C ARG A 164 -8.87 -0.17 7.65
N GLY A 165 -7.86 -0.87 7.13
CA GLY A 165 -7.06 -0.41 6.00
C GLY A 165 -7.85 -0.08 4.75
N ALA A 166 -8.95 -0.79 4.48
CA ALA A 166 -9.84 -0.52 3.34
C ALA A 166 -10.43 0.90 3.38
N PHE A 167 -10.55 1.54 4.56
CA PHE A 167 -11.14 2.87 4.75
C PHE A 167 -10.14 4.02 4.88
N TYR A 168 -8.84 3.72 5.03
CA TYR A 168 -7.80 4.73 5.26
C TYR A 168 -6.66 4.66 4.26
N ARG A 169 -6.67 3.69 3.35
CA ARG A 169 -5.57 3.45 2.41
C ARG A 169 -6.17 3.04 1.08
N SER A 170 -5.69 3.63 0.00
CA SER A 170 -6.06 3.18 -1.33
C SER A 170 -5.51 1.78 -1.61
N GLY A 171 -6.32 0.96 -2.29
CA GLY A 171 -5.98 -0.30 -2.97
C GLY A 171 -6.21 -0.17 -4.48
N TYR A 172 -5.81 -1.19 -5.24
CA TYR A 172 -6.21 -1.32 -6.65
C TYR A 172 -7.40 -2.25 -6.79
N ASN A 173 -8.51 -1.73 -7.29
CA ASN A 173 -9.72 -2.48 -7.58
C ASN A 173 -9.90 -2.56 -9.08
N VAL A 174 -10.09 -3.77 -9.61
CA VAL A 174 -10.37 -3.98 -11.02
C VAL A 174 -11.83 -4.32 -11.19
N LEU A 175 -12.54 -3.53 -11.97
CA LEU A 175 -13.96 -3.70 -12.28
C LEU A 175 -14.13 -3.83 -13.79
N GLY A 176 -14.83 -4.87 -14.23
CA GLY A 176 -15.19 -5.04 -15.65
C GLY A 176 -14.92 -6.44 -16.17
N VAL A 177 -14.56 -6.54 -17.45
CA VAL A 177 -14.23 -7.83 -18.09
C VAL A 177 -12.71 -7.97 -18.16
N PHE A 178 -12.15 -9.03 -17.57
CA PHE A 178 -10.70 -9.25 -17.59
C PHE A 178 -10.39 -10.71 -17.31
N LEU A 179 -9.13 -11.07 -17.51
CA LEU A 179 -8.64 -12.40 -17.22
C LEU A 179 -8.18 -12.44 -15.76
N GLU A 180 -8.71 -13.37 -14.98
CA GLU A 180 -8.29 -13.59 -13.60
C GLU A 180 -7.60 -14.96 -13.47
N GLU A 181 -6.52 -14.97 -12.71
CA GLU A 181 -5.76 -16.18 -12.40
C GLU A 181 -5.47 -16.24 -10.90
N ARG A 182 -5.46 -17.46 -10.35
CA ARG A 182 -5.10 -17.71 -8.96
C ARG A 182 -4.03 -18.80 -8.88
N PHE A 183 -3.15 -18.68 -7.88
CA PHE A 183 -2.13 -19.68 -7.53
C PHE A 183 -1.50 -19.40 -6.18
N ALA A 184 -0.86 -20.41 -5.59
CA ALA A 184 -0.05 -20.27 -4.38
C ALA A 184 1.45 -20.37 -4.71
N VAL A 185 2.26 -19.57 -4.03
CA VAL A 185 3.72 -19.65 -4.11
C VAL A 185 4.33 -19.09 -2.84
N ALA A 186 5.34 -19.77 -2.27
CA ALA A 186 6.07 -19.29 -1.09
C ALA A 186 5.17 -18.89 0.10
N GLY A 187 4.10 -19.66 0.36
CA GLY A 187 3.18 -19.43 1.47
C GLY A 187 2.18 -18.28 1.27
N THR A 188 2.07 -17.70 0.07
CA THR A 188 1.07 -16.65 -0.23
C THR A 188 0.13 -17.05 -1.35
N ASP A 189 -1.16 -16.76 -1.17
CA ASP A 189 -2.19 -16.88 -2.18
C ASP A 189 -2.16 -15.66 -3.10
N VAL A 190 -2.01 -15.90 -4.40
CA VAL A 190 -1.88 -14.87 -5.41
C VAL A 190 -3.14 -14.84 -6.27
N THR A 191 -3.74 -13.66 -6.38
CA THR A 191 -4.78 -13.35 -7.38
C THR A 191 -4.24 -12.34 -8.38
N VAL A 192 -4.40 -12.60 -9.66
CA VAL A 192 -3.90 -11.74 -10.75
C VAL A 192 -5.06 -11.32 -11.64
N ALA A 193 -5.33 -10.02 -11.71
CA ALA A 193 -6.23 -9.41 -12.69
C ALA A 193 -5.40 -8.87 -13.86
N ARG A 194 -5.58 -9.44 -15.06
CA ARG A 194 -4.81 -9.11 -16.26
C ARG A 194 -5.68 -8.45 -17.32
N LEU A 195 -5.33 -7.21 -17.67
CA LEU A 195 -6.11 -6.33 -18.53
C LEU A 195 -5.65 -6.46 -19.99
N GLY A 196 -5.79 -7.67 -20.54
CA GLY A 196 -5.44 -7.97 -21.93
C GLY A 196 -4.89 -9.39 -22.11
N PRO A 197 -4.80 -9.89 -23.36
CA PRO A 197 -4.36 -11.26 -23.62
C PRO A 197 -2.85 -11.47 -23.46
N GLN A 198 -2.05 -10.40 -23.53
CA GLN A 198 -0.59 -10.44 -23.46
C GLN A 198 -0.05 -9.56 -22.31
N PRO A 199 1.06 -9.91 -21.65
CA PRO A 199 1.72 -11.21 -21.71
C PRO A 199 0.74 -12.34 -21.34
N THR A 200 0.95 -13.54 -21.88
CA THR A 200 0.05 -14.67 -21.61
C THR A 200 0.00 -15.02 -20.13
N ALA A 201 -1.05 -15.74 -19.72
CA ALA A 201 -1.21 -16.29 -18.36
C ALA A 201 0.07 -17.00 -17.87
N GLU A 202 0.63 -17.86 -18.72
CA GLU A 202 1.82 -18.63 -18.38
C GLU A 202 3.05 -17.73 -18.18
N VAL A 203 3.26 -16.77 -19.08
CA VAL A 203 4.38 -15.81 -18.97
C VAL A 203 4.24 -14.95 -17.72
N THR A 204 3.04 -14.45 -17.43
CA THR A 204 2.75 -13.66 -16.23
C THR A 204 2.97 -14.48 -14.97
N ARG A 205 2.42 -15.69 -14.90
CA ARG A 205 2.57 -16.60 -13.75
C ARG A 205 4.02 -16.94 -13.50
N GLN A 206 4.78 -17.30 -14.54
CA GLN A 206 6.20 -17.61 -14.42
C GLN A 206 6.98 -16.40 -13.87
N TRP A 207 6.76 -15.22 -14.43
CA TRP A 207 7.40 -13.99 -13.99
C TRP A 207 7.11 -13.66 -12.53
N LEU A 208 5.83 -13.66 -12.13
CA LEU A 208 5.41 -13.33 -10.76
C LEU A 208 5.92 -14.39 -9.77
N THR A 209 5.89 -15.67 -10.12
CA THR A 209 6.45 -16.76 -9.31
C THR A 209 7.92 -16.52 -8.98
N ARG A 210 8.73 -16.12 -9.98
CA ARG A 210 10.15 -15.80 -9.76
C ARG A 210 10.35 -14.56 -8.89
N ALA A 211 9.56 -13.51 -9.10
CA ALA A 211 9.67 -12.28 -8.33
C ALA A 211 9.28 -12.48 -6.86
N ILE A 212 8.16 -13.19 -6.62
CA ILE A 212 7.68 -13.55 -5.28
C ILE A 212 8.68 -14.46 -4.59
N GLY A 213 9.15 -15.53 -5.25
CA GLY A 213 10.15 -16.44 -4.69
C GLY A 213 11.47 -15.76 -4.35
N ALA A 214 11.90 -14.76 -5.13
CA ALA A 214 13.10 -13.97 -4.82
C ALA A 214 12.92 -13.11 -3.56
N VAL A 215 11.76 -12.48 -3.38
CA VAL A 215 11.47 -11.65 -2.20
C VAL A 215 11.15 -12.46 -0.95
N ALA A 216 10.51 -13.62 -1.10
CA ALA A 216 10.31 -14.59 -0.03
C ALA A 216 11.64 -15.12 0.52
N SER A 217 12.69 -15.20 -0.31
CA SER A 217 14.02 -15.68 0.13
C SER A 217 14.65 -14.84 1.25
N VAL A 218 14.14 -13.63 1.54
CA VAL A 218 14.52 -12.86 2.73
C VAL A 218 14.24 -13.64 4.01
N GLY A 219 13.04 -14.20 4.16
CA GLY A 219 12.59 -14.92 5.36
C GLY A 219 12.17 -16.38 5.16
N GLY A 220 12.32 -16.93 3.96
CA GLY A 220 11.90 -18.29 3.60
C GLY A 220 10.46 -18.37 3.07
N GLU A 221 9.56 -17.56 3.62
CA GLU A 221 8.18 -17.38 3.15
C GLU A 221 7.90 -15.93 2.76
N PHE A 222 6.83 -15.72 2.00
CA PHE A 222 6.40 -14.37 1.63
C PHE A 222 5.73 -13.66 2.82
N PRO A 223 6.00 -12.36 3.06
CA PRO A 223 5.62 -11.66 4.30
C PRO A 223 4.11 -11.44 4.52
N VAL A 224 3.24 -11.86 3.60
CA VAL A 224 1.77 -11.72 3.69
C VAL A 224 1.08 -12.94 3.12
N GLU A 225 -0.07 -13.30 3.68
CA GLU A 225 -0.86 -14.48 3.26
C GLU A 225 -1.50 -14.31 1.88
N ARG A 226 -1.78 -13.08 1.44
CA ARG A 226 -2.50 -12.80 0.20
C ARG A 226 -1.86 -11.65 -0.58
N LEU A 227 -1.73 -11.84 -1.88
CA LEU A 227 -1.26 -10.86 -2.84
C LEU A 227 -2.24 -10.69 -4.00
N HIS A 228 -2.60 -9.46 -4.28
CA HIS A 228 -3.38 -9.10 -5.46
C HIS A 228 -2.49 -8.37 -6.47
N PHE A 229 -2.43 -8.85 -7.70
CA PHE A 229 -1.74 -8.18 -8.79
C PHE A 229 -2.73 -7.62 -9.80
N VAL A 230 -2.46 -6.40 -10.26
CA VAL A 230 -3.11 -5.81 -11.42
C VAL A 230 -2.08 -5.65 -12.51
N ILE A 231 -2.24 -6.38 -13.61
CA ILE A 231 -1.33 -6.35 -14.76
C ILE A 231 -1.97 -5.54 -15.85
N VAL A 232 -1.33 -4.42 -16.20
CA VAL A 232 -1.77 -3.47 -17.24
C VAL A 232 -0.75 -3.45 -18.37
N PRO A 233 -0.88 -4.30 -19.38
CA PRO A 233 0.02 -4.35 -20.51
C PRO A 233 -0.08 -3.07 -21.36
N VAL A 234 1.06 -2.56 -21.83
CA VAL A 234 1.12 -1.41 -22.73
C VAL A 234 1.99 -1.74 -23.95
N ASP A 235 1.47 -1.44 -25.13
CA ASP A 235 2.16 -1.64 -26.41
C ASP A 235 3.30 -0.62 -26.63
N GLY A 236 4.28 -0.98 -27.46
CA GLY A 236 5.32 -0.06 -27.92
C GLY A 236 6.35 0.34 -26.85
N MET A 237 6.33 -0.30 -25.69
CA MET A 237 7.25 -0.01 -24.59
C MET A 237 8.63 -0.66 -24.82
N SER A 238 9.68 0.15 -24.73
CA SER A 238 11.07 -0.29 -24.91
C SER A 238 11.65 -1.02 -23.69
N ARG A 239 11.07 -0.82 -22.51
CA ARG A 239 11.43 -1.53 -21.27
C ARG A 239 10.48 -2.70 -21.03
N PRO A 240 10.95 -3.83 -20.47
CA PRO A 240 10.09 -4.97 -20.16
C PRO A 240 8.97 -4.61 -19.18
N VAL A 241 9.28 -3.81 -18.15
CA VAL A 241 8.31 -3.28 -17.19
C VAL A 241 8.50 -1.77 -17.10
N ALA A 242 7.44 -1.04 -17.38
CA ALA A 242 7.45 0.41 -17.44
C ALA A 242 7.34 1.04 -16.05
N PHE A 243 6.52 0.43 -15.20
CA PHE A 243 6.10 0.97 -13.93
C PHE A 243 5.59 -0.13 -13.01
N GLY A 244 5.74 0.10 -11.71
CA GLY A 244 5.14 -0.71 -10.66
C GLY A 244 4.79 0.17 -9.46
N MET A 245 3.80 -0.28 -8.67
CA MET A 245 3.45 0.40 -7.43
C MET A 245 2.69 -0.54 -6.49
N VAL A 246 3.05 -0.54 -5.20
CA VAL A 246 2.31 -1.23 -4.14
C VAL A 246 1.31 -0.30 -3.45
N ARG A 247 0.11 -0.83 -3.20
CA ARG A 247 -0.96 -0.24 -2.38
C ARG A 247 -1.41 -1.22 -1.29
N ARG A 248 -2.04 -0.71 -0.23
CA ARG A 248 -2.34 -1.47 1.01
C ARG A 248 -3.78 -1.25 1.54
N GLY A 249 -4.74 -1.01 0.66
CA GLY A 249 -6.14 -0.78 1.03
C GLY A 249 -6.91 -2.09 1.17
N GLY A 250 -7.11 -2.59 2.40
CA GLY A 250 -7.83 -3.84 2.68
C GLY A 250 -7.06 -5.13 2.38
N GLY A 251 -5.77 -5.01 2.06
CA GLY A 251 -4.87 -6.08 1.64
C GLY A 251 -3.75 -5.50 0.78
N VAL A 252 -2.77 -6.32 0.38
CA VAL A 252 -1.68 -5.86 -0.50
C VAL A 252 -2.09 -6.02 -1.96
N SER A 253 -2.08 -4.91 -2.70
CA SER A 253 -2.32 -4.89 -4.15
C SER A 253 -1.12 -4.27 -4.87
N VAL A 254 -0.62 -4.91 -5.93
CA VAL A 254 0.52 -4.44 -6.73
C VAL A 254 0.09 -4.22 -8.17
N LEU A 255 0.21 -2.99 -8.66
CA LEU A 255 0.06 -2.66 -10.07
C LEU A 255 1.40 -2.85 -10.77
N LEU A 256 1.41 -3.55 -11.90
CA LEU A 256 2.57 -3.66 -12.80
C LEU A 256 2.14 -3.34 -14.23
N ILE A 257 2.95 -2.54 -14.91
CA ILE A 257 2.73 -2.12 -16.30
C ILE A 257 3.82 -2.74 -17.18
N PRO A 258 3.67 -3.99 -17.65
CA PRO A 258 4.63 -4.61 -18.56
C PRO A 258 4.45 -4.12 -20.01
N SER A 259 5.50 -4.26 -20.80
CA SER A 259 5.37 -4.25 -22.26
C SER A 259 4.57 -5.47 -22.69
N SER A 260 3.55 -5.29 -23.53
CA SER A 260 2.72 -6.39 -24.04
C SER A 260 3.53 -7.44 -24.81
N THR A 261 4.66 -7.04 -25.41
CA THR A 261 5.55 -7.93 -26.19
C THR A 261 6.73 -8.47 -25.38
N ALA A 262 6.78 -8.22 -24.06
CA ALA A 262 7.88 -8.70 -23.23
C ALA A 262 7.83 -10.23 -23.08
N THR A 263 8.95 -10.88 -23.34
CA THR A 263 9.13 -12.32 -23.05
C THR A 263 9.25 -12.57 -21.55
N ALA A 264 8.95 -13.80 -21.11
CA ALA A 264 9.16 -14.21 -19.72
C ALA A 264 10.57 -13.89 -19.21
N ARG A 265 11.61 -14.20 -20.01
CA ARG A 265 13.00 -13.90 -19.66
C ARG A 265 13.28 -12.41 -19.46
N GLN A 266 12.68 -11.55 -20.30
CA GLN A 266 12.84 -10.09 -20.16
C GLN A 266 12.16 -9.56 -18.90
N LEU A 267 10.98 -10.09 -18.56
CA LEU A 267 10.25 -9.74 -17.35
C LEU A 267 10.96 -10.24 -16.08
N GLU A 268 11.44 -11.49 -16.07
CA GLU A 268 12.21 -12.08 -14.96
C GLU A 268 13.53 -11.35 -14.69
N ALA A 269 14.19 -10.84 -15.74
CA ALA A 269 15.42 -10.07 -15.62
C ALA A 269 15.19 -8.61 -15.19
N ASP A 270 13.95 -8.14 -15.23
CA ASP A 270 13.58 -6.79 -14.81
C ASP A 270 13.71 -6.62 -13.28
N TRP A 271 13.80 -5.38 -12.79
CA TRP A 271 13.95 -5.09 -11.36
C TRP A 271 12.64 -4.68 -10.69
N VAL A 272 11.66 -4.18 -11.46
CA VAL A 272 10.48 -3.46 -10.95
C VAL A 272 9.66 -4.35 -10.03
N ALA A 273 9.30 -5.56 -10.45
CA ALA A 273 8.48 -6.45 -9.61
C ALA A 273 9.16 -6.78 -8.27
N ILE A 274 10.47 -7.07 -8.28
CA ILE A 274 11.21 -7.37 -7.05
C ILE A 274 11.34 -6.12 -6.17
N HIS A 275 11.53 -4.94 -6.75
CA HIS A 275 11.56 -3.68 -6.02
C HIS A 275 10.23 -3.40 -5.31
N GLU A 276 9.13 -3.46 -6.06
CA GLU A 276 7.79 -3.24 -5.50
C GLU A 276 7.48 -4.25 -4.39
N LEU A 277 7.72 -5.54 -4.63
CA LEU A 277 7.47 -6.57 -3.63
C LEU A 277 8.38 -6.42 -2.39
N SER A 278 9.60 -5.90 -2.55
CA SER A 278 10.51 -5.64 -1.42
C SER A 278 9.96 -4.59 -0.45
N HIS A 279 9.10 -3.67 -0.90
CA HIS A 279 8.43 -2.73 0.00
C HIS A 279 7.53 -3.44 1.02
N ILE A 280 7.07 -4.67 0.78
CA ILE A 280 6.14 -5.39 1.67
C ILE A 280 6.79 -5.79 3.00
N TRP A 281 8.12 -5.99 3.02
CA TRP A 281 8.91 -6.18 4.24
C TRP A 281 9.04 -4.92 5.11
N LEU A 282 8.60 -3.76 4.61
CA LEU A 282 8.80 -2.47 5.24
C LEU A 282 7.45 -1.82 5.60
N PRO A 283 7.38 -1.05 6.69
CA PRO A 283 6.21 -0.23 6.97
C PRO A 283 6.21 1.00 6.05
N ARG A 284 5.08 1.71 5.99
CA ARG A 284 5.03 2.99 5.30
C ARG A 284 5.69 4.05 6.17
N VAL A 285 6.61 4.81 5.57
CA VAL A 285 7.33 5.88 6.25
C VAL A 285 6.85 7.25 5.83
N GLN A 286 7.06 8.25 6.69
CA GLN A 286 6.82 9.65 6.37
C GLN A 286 7.54 10.06 5.08
N ARG A 287 7.01 11.05 4.35
CA ARG A 287 7.61 11.51 3.07
C ARG A 287 9.09 11.88 3.21
N LYS A 288 9.47 12.51 4.33
CA LYS A 288 10.85 12.88 4.65
C LYS A 288 11.79 11.68 4.81
N ASP A 289 11.25 10.49 5.06
CA ASP A 289 11.99 9.28 5.39
C ASP A 289 11.94 8.21 4.30
N ARG A 290 11.32 8.51 3.15
CA ARG A 290 11.24 7.60 1.99
C ARG A 290 12.60 7.10 1.51
N TRP A 291 13.68 7.86 1.72
CA TRP A 291 15.03 7.39 1.42
C TRP A 291 15.34 6.03 2.06
N LEU A 292 14.80 5.73 3.24
CA LEU A 292 15.04 4.47 3.92
C LEU A 292 14.38 3.31 3.18
N THR A 293 13.08 3.41 2.91
CA THR A 293 12.32 2.31 2.30
C THR A 293 12.63 2.14 0.82
N GLU A 294 12.71 3.24 0.06
CA GLU A 294 13.13 3.20 -1.36
C GLU A 294 14.57 2.70 -1.48
N GLY A 295 15.43 3.08 -0.53
CA GLY A 295 16.82 2.65 -0.47
C GLY A 295 16.98 1.16 -0.23
N ILE A 296 16.28 0.61 0.78
CA ILE A 296 16.29 -0.82 1.09
C ILE A 296 15.70 -1.62 -0.08
N ALA A 297 14.57 -1.19 -0.65
CA ALA A 297 13.98 -1.85 -1.83
C ALA A 297 14.95 -1.84 -3.04
N THR A 298 15.63 -0.73 -3.30
CA THR A 298 16.64 -0.61 -4.36
C THR A 298 17.87 -1.48 -4.09
N TYR A 299 18.26 -1.66 -2.83
CA TYR A 299 19.33 -2.58 -2.47
C TYR A 299 18.91 -4.04 -2.70
N LEU A 300 17.73 -4.42 -2.20
CA LEU A 300 17.18 -5.77 -2.32
C LEU A 300 16.96 -6.17 -3.78
N GLN A 301 16.54 -5.27 -4.66
CA GLN A 301 16.33 -5.60 -6.08
C GLN A 301 17.60 -6.17 -6.76
N GLU A 302 18.79 -5.72 -6.37
CA GLU A 302 20.05 -6.19 -6.95
C GLU A 302 20.59 -7.42 -6.22
N VAL A 303 20.44 -7.46 -4.90
CA VAL A 303 20.89 -8.57 -4.04
C VAL A 303 20.06 -9.82 -4.30
N LEU A 304 18.74 -9.72 -4.27
CA LEU A 304 17.85 -10.88 -4.43
C LEU A 304 17.94 -11.48 -5.84
N ARG A 305 18.07 -10.65 -6.88
CA ARG A 305 18.30 -11.16 -8.24
C ARG A 305 19.64 -11.87 -8.40
N ALA A 306 20.69 -11.42 -7.71
CA ALA A 306 21.96 -12.14 -7.69
C ALA A 306 21.83 -13.49 -6.97
N ARG A 307 21.28 -13.46 -5.75
CA ARG A 307 21.11 -14.65 -4.90
C ARG A 307 20.25 -15.73 -5.55
N CYS A 308 19.24 -15.33 -6.32
CA CYS A 308 18.34 -16.23 -7.02
C CYS A 308 18.75 -16.56 -8.46
N GLY A 309 19.95 -16.15 -8.90
CA GLY A 309 20.45 -16.47 -10.24
C GLY A 309 19.73 -15.79 -11.40
N LEU A 310 18.84 -14.83 -11.12
CA LEU A 310 18.15 -14.01 -12.14
C LEU A 310 19.11 -13.02 -12.82
N GLN A 311 20.22 -12.72 -12.16
CA GLN A 311 21.29 -11.87 -12.65
C GLN A 311 22.63 -12.32 -12.05
N SER A 312 23.75 -12.15 -12.77
CA SER A 312 25.06 -12.44 -12.18
C SER A 312 25.47 -11.42 -11.10
N ALA A 313 26.21 -11.86 -10.09
CA ALA A 313 26.78 -10.99 -9.06
C ALA A 313 27.58 -9.81 -9.62
N LYS A 314 28.32 -10.02 -10.72
CA LYS A 314 29.07 -8.96 -11.42
C LYS A 314 28.14 -7.88 -11.96
N VAL A 315 27.04 -8.27 -12.59
CA VAL A 315 26.06 -7.32 -13.14
C VAL A 315 25.35 -6.60 -12.00
N SER A 316 24.94 -7.28 -10.92
CA SER A 316 24.32 -6.64 -9.74
C SER A 316 25.25 -5.59 -9.10
N TRP A 317 26.52 -5.92 -8.89
CA TRP A 317 27.48 -4.95 -8.36
C TRP A 317 27.73 -3.77 -9.30
N ASN A 318 27.76 -3.99 -10.62
CA ASN A 318 27.85 -2.90 -11.58
C ASN A 318 26.61 -2.00 -11.53
N ARG A 319 25.39 -2.56 -11.42
CA ARG A 319 24.15 -1.79 -11.27
C ARG A 319 24.15 -0.95 -10.01
N ILE A 320 24.59 -1.50 -8.87
CA ILE A 320 24.77 -0.73 -7.63
C ILE A 320 25.78 0.40 -7.84
N ARG A 321 26.96 0.10 -8.41
CA ARG A 321 28.00 1.11 -8.65
C ARG A 321 27.50 2.26 -9.54
N ASP A 322 26.84 1.94 -10.65
CA ASP A 322 26.33 2.93 -11.59
C ASP A 322 25.16 3.71 -10.99
N GLY A 323 24.33 3.05 -10.18
CA GLY A 323 23.31 3.67 -9.36
C GLY A 323 23.87 4.72 -8.39
N LEU A 324 24.87 4.36 -7.59
CA LEU A 324 25.55 5.30 -6.68
C LEU A 324 26.16 6.48 -7.44
N LYS A 325 26.76 6.24 -8.63
CA LYS A 325 27.26 7.33 -9.50
C LYS A 325 26.15 8.26 -9.97
N ARG A 326 24.99 7.72 -10.38
CA ARG A 326 23.81 8.51 -10.77
C ARG A 326 23.27 9.31 -9.58
N GLY A 327 23.11 8.68 -8.42
CA GLY A 327 22.67 9.35 -7.19
C GLY A 327 23.57 10.50 -6.77
N ARG A 328 24.89 10.35 -6.91
CA ARG A 328 25.87 11.42 -6.64
C ARG A 328 25.73 12.63 -7.57
N ARG A 329 25.28 12.42 -8.81
CA ARG A 329 25.07 13.47 -9.82
C ARG A 329 23.65 14.04 -9.78
N SER A 330 22.79 13.55 -8.88
CA SER A 330 21.38 13.92 -8.76
C SER A 330 21.13 14.66 -7.45
N GLY A 331 19.94 15.25 -7.33
CA GLY A 331 19.51 16.05 -6.18
C GLY A 331 19.78 17.54 -6.37
N THR A 332 19.27 18.34 -5.44
CA THR A 332 19.36 19.81 -5.45
C THR A 332 20.35 20.34 -4.41
N GLY A 333 21.18 19.46 -3.82
CA GLY A 333 22.12 19.81 -2.76
C GLY A 333 21.51 19.98 -1.37
N ARG A 334 20.21 19.66 -1.19
CA ARG A 334 19.57 19.69 0.14
C ARG A 334 19.92 18.42 0.92
N ILE A 335 19.68 18.45 2.23
CA ILE A 335 19.78 17.26 3.07
C ILE A 335 18.79 16.18 2.60
N LEU A 336 19.15 14.92 2.83
CA LEU A 336 18.42 13.77 2.29
C LEU A 336 16.94 13.74 2.70
N THR A 337 16.60 14.15 3.92
CA THR A 337 15.20 14.21 4.37
C THR A 337 14.37 15.25 3.62
N SER A 338 14.95 16.41 3.32
CA SER A 338 14.32 17.45 2.50
C SER A 338 14.19 17.02 1.04
N GLU A 339 15.19 16.32 0.49
CA GLU A 339 15.06 15.73 -0.85
C GLU A 339 13.99 14.65 -0.89
N SER A 340 13.91 13.78 0.11
CA SER A 340 12.92 12.72 0.19
C SER A 340 11.51 13.26 0.27
N ARG A 341 11.29 14.30 1.11
CA ARG A 341 9.99 14.95 1.27
C ARG A 341 9.47 15.51 -0.06
N ASP A 342 10.35 16.09 -0.85
CA ASP A 342 10.01 16.87 -2.04
C ASP A 342 10.38 16.17 -3.35
N MET A 343 10.77 14.89 -3.33
CA MET A 343 11.38 14.22 -4.50
C MET A 343 10.48 14.26 -5.75
N ASN A 344 9.16 14.22 -5.56
CA ASN A 344 8.19 14.32 -6.65
C ASN A 344 8.20 15.70 -7.30
N ARG A 345 8.46 16.76 -6.52
CA ARG A 345 8.56 18.15 -7.00
C ARG A 345 9.92 18.45 -7.63
N THR A 346 11.00 17.90 -7.07
CA THR A 346 12.38 18.20 -7.51
C THR A 346 12.95 17.20 -8.50
N GLY A 347 12.28 16.07 -8.75
CA GLY A 347 12.80 14.98 -9.58
C GLY A 347 14.01 14.27 -8.96
N ALA A 348 14.29 14.47 -7.67
CA ALA A 348 15.48 13.97 -6.99
C ALA A 348 15.44 12.45 -6.65
N TYR A 349 14.67 11.65 -7.41
CA TYR A 349 14.50 10.21 -7.16
C TYR A 349 15.83 9.47 -7.08
N TYR A 350 16.74 9.67 -8.04
CA TYR A 350 18.05 9.00 -8.00
C TYR A 350 18.87 9.37 -6.76
N ARG A 351 18.81 10.62 -6.30
CA ARG A 351 19.45 11.04 -5.05
C ARG A 351 18.89 10.25 -3.87
N VAL A 352 17.57 10.18 -3.74
CA VAL A 352 16.88 9.53 -2.62
C VAL A 352 17.14 8.03 -2.60
N TYR A 353 16.91 7.36 -3.72
CA TYR A 353 16.97 5.90 -3.83
C TYR A 353 18.40 5.40 -3.62
N TRP A 354 19.38 6.01 -4.27
CA TRP A 354 20.76 5.54 -4.22
C TRP A 354 21.51 6.00 -2.96
N ALA A 355 21.12 7.10 -2.31
CA ALA A 355 21.62 7.41 -0.97
C ALA A 355 21.11 6.40 0.06
N GLY A 356 19.83 6.03 -0.02
CA GLY A 356 19.27 4.97 0.82
C GLY A 356 19.86 3.58 0.52
N THR A 357 20.19 3.29 -0.74
CA THR A 357 20.91 2.05 -1.11
C THR A 357 22.30 2.01 -0.48
N ALA A 358 23.01 3.14 -0.44
CA ALA A 358 24.30 3.24 0.23
C ALA A 358 24.15 2.99 1.75
N PHE A 359 23.10 3.53 2.38
CA PHE A 359 22.77 3.22 3.78
C PHE A 359 22.56 1.72 3.96
N ALA A 360 21.70 1.09 3.15
CA ALA A 360 21.38 -0.34 3.26
C ALA A 360 22.63 -1.22 3.07
N LEU A 361 23.51 -0.87 2.12
CA LEU A 361 24.78 -1.56 1.91
C LEU A 361 25.72 -1.37 3.12
N GLU A 362 25.82 -0.16 3.66
CA GLU A 362 26.67 0.10 4.83
C GLU A 362 26.17 -0.64 6.07
N ALA A 363 24.85 -0.66 6.30
CA ALA A 363 24.20 -1.43 7.35
C ALA A 363 24.49 -2.92 7.22
N ASP A 364 24.26 -3.53 6.04
CA ASP A 364 24.49 -4.97 5.84
C ASP A 364 25.98 -5.33 6.01
N LEU A 365 26.89 -4.48 5.53
CA LEU A 365 28.33 -4.68 5.74
C LEU A 365 28.71 -4.63 7.22
N GLN A 366 28.16 -3.68 7.99
CA GLN A 366 28.49 -3.54 9.42
C GLN A 366 27.88 -4.66 10.26
N LEU A 367 26.61 -5.01 10.04
CA LEU A 367 25.95 -6.15 10.70
C LEU A 367 26.75 -7.44 10.49
N ARG A 368 27.18 -7.73 9.26
CA ARG A 368 27.98 -8.92 8.96
C ARG A 368 29.36 -8.88 9.61
N ARG A 369 30.00 -7.71 9.75
CA ARG A 369 31.30 -7.61 10.43
C ARG A 369 31.18 -7.88 11.92
N GLN A 370 30.21 -7.27 12.59
CA GLN A 370 30.05 -7.37 14.04
C GLN A 370 29.59 -8.77 14.49
N SER A 371 28.91 -9.50 13.61
CA SER A 371 28.34 -10.82 13.90
C SER A 371 29.04 -12.00 13.19
N ASP A 372 30.21 -11.76 12.58
CA ASP A 372 30.90 -12.74 11.70
C ASP A 372 29.98 -13.37 10.61
N GLY A 373 29.02 -12.57 10.15
CA GLY A 373 28.05 -12.94 9.11
C GLY A 373 26.79 -13.63 9.61
N ALA A 374 26.62 -13.86 10.92
CA ALA A 374 25.41 -14.44 11.48
C ALA A 374 24.19 -13.50 11.35
N MET A 375 24.41 -12.19 11.43
CA MET A 375 23.39 -11.16 11.22
C MET A 375 23.63 -10.43 9.90
N THR A 376 22.52 -10.20 9.17
CA THR A 376 22.48 -9.49 7.89
C THR A 376 21.31 -8.53 7.90
N LEU A 377 21.30 -7.54 7.02
CA LEU A 377 20.13 -6.65 6.88
C LEU A 377 18.86 -7.44 6.52
N LEU A 378 18.98 -8.48 5.68
CA LEU A 378 17.84 -9.33 5.30
C LEU A 378 17.29 -10.10 6.50
N ARG A 379 18.16 -10.65 7.36
CA ARG A 379 17.76 -11.34 8.59
C ARG A 379 17.14 -10.37 9.59
N ALA A 380 17.67 -9.16 9.72
CA ALA A 380 17.08 -8.14 10.59
C ALA A 380 15.68 -7.73 10.10
N LEU A 381 15.48 -7.57 8.79
CA LEU A 381 14.16 -7.30 8.20
C LEU A 381 13.16 -8.42 8.49
N GLU A 382 13.57 -9.67 8.29
CA GLU A 382 12.76 -10.85 8.62
C GLU A 382 12.33 -10.85 10.09
N LEU A 383 13.29 -10.70 11.01
CA LEU A 383 13.02 -10.72 12.45
C LEU A 383 12.17 -9.53 12.93
N ALA A 384 12.32 -8.37 12.31
CA ALA A 384 11.54 -7.17 12.66
C ALA A 384 10.13 -7.18 12.05
N HIS A 385 9.89 -7.95 10.99
CA HIS A 385 8.64 -7.94 10.23
C HIS A 385 7.37 -8.12 11.07
N PRO A 386 7.28 -9.04 12.06
CA PRO A 386 6.08 -9.18 12.89
C PRO A 386 5.71 -7.91 13.68
N ARG A 387 6.69 -7.06 14.01
CA ARG A 387 6.46 -5.75 14.63
C ARG A 387 6.13 -4.69 13.58
N LEU A 388 6.91 -4.64 12.50
CA LEU A 388 6.77 -3.61 11.46
C LEU A 388 5.45 -3.72 10.69
N SER A 389 4.98 -4.93 10.41
CA SER A 389 3.71 -5.19 9.69
C SER A 389 2.47 -4.74 10.47
N ARG A 390 2.57 -4.65 11.80
CA ARG A 390 1.49 -4.20 12.68
C ARG A 390 1.39 -2.67 12.78
N LEU A 391 2.43 -1.93 12.37
CA LEU A 391 2.43 -0.47 12.43
C LEU A 391 1.30 0.12 11.57
N ARG A 392 0.58 1.08 12.15
CA ARG A 392 -0.54 1.78 11.50
C ARG A 392 -0.07 3.15 11.03
N GLY A 393 -0.60 3.61 9.89
CA GLY A 393 -0.29 4.95 9.37
C GLY A 393 1.08 5.06 8.68
N PHE A 394 1.69 6.23 8.81
CA PHE A 394 3.06 6.53 8.38
C PHE A 394 3.93 6.69 9.63
N VAL A 395 5.11 6.06 9.66
CA VAL A 395 6.06 6.16 10.78
C VAL A 395 7.34 6.89 10.37
N ASP A 396 8.08 7.39 11.35
CA ASP A 396 9.42 7.93 11.10
C ASP A 396 10.44 6.83 10.84
N ALA A 397 11.52 7.15 10.12
CA ALA A 397 12.64 6.22 9.88
C ALA A 397 13.20 5.65 11.18
N GLU A 398 13.26 6.45 12.24
CA GLU A 398 13.76 6.04 13.55
C GLU A 398 13.00 4.83 14.10
N VAL A 399 11.67 4.77 13.98
CA VAL A 399 10.86 3.62 14.42
C VAL A 399 11.29 2.33 13.73
N VAL A 400 11.62 2.40 12.44
CA VAL A 400 12.10 1.25 11.67
C VAL A 400 13.51 0.86 12.10
N LEU A 401 14.40 1.83 12.25
CA LEU A 401 15.80 1.61 12.62
C LEU A 401 15.93 1.06 14.04
N THR A 402 15.14 1.54 14.99
CA THR A 402 15.05 1.00 16.35
C THR A 402 14.62 -0.47 16.34
N ALA A 403 13.58 -0.81 15.58
CA ALA A 403 13.15 -2.20 15.48
C ALA A 403 14.24 -3.10 14.87
N LEU A 404 15.03 -2.58 13.91
CA LEU A 404 16.15 -3.32 13.33
C LEU A 404 17.31 -3.50 14.31
N ASP A 405 17.70 -2.45 15.05
CA ASP A 405 18.75 -2.50 16.08
C ASP A 405 18.38 -3.50 17.20
N GLU A 406 17.14 -3.49 17.66
CA GLU A 406 16.66 -4.40 18.70
C GLU A 406 16.77 -5.89 18.28
N VAL A 407 16.33 -6.24 17.07
CA VAL A 407 16.34 -7.65 16.62
C VAL A 407 17.72 -8.12 16.14
N SER A 408 18.59 -7.20 15.72
CA SER A 408 19.97 -7.51 15.34
C SER A 408 20.91 -7.58 16.53
N GLY A 409 20.53 -6.97 17.66
CA GLY A 409 21.43 -6.72 18.79
C GLY A 409 22.49 -5.65 18.49
N SER A 410 22.26 -4.80 17.49
CA SER A 410 23.14 -3.66 17.18
C SER A 410 22.66 -2.37 17.87
N ASP A 411 23.54 -1.38 17.93
CA ASP A 411 23.29 -0.07 18.53
C ASP A 411 23.62 1.10 17.58
N PHE A 412 23.90 0.79 16.30
CA PHE A 412 24.45 1.76 15.35
C PHE A 412 23.50 2.17 14.22
N LEU A 413 22.39 1.47 13.99
CA LEU A 413 21.53 1.72 12.82
C LEU A 413 20.82 3.06 12.93
N ILE A 414 20.37 3.45 14.13
CA ILE A 414 19.78 4.77 14.37
C ILE A 414 20.80 5.88 14.05
N GLU A 415 22.02 5.78 14.60
CA GLU A 415 23.07 6.79 14.37
C GLU A 415 23.46 6.85 12.89
N LEU A 416 23.64 5.69 12.25
CA LEU A 416 23.91 5.59 10.82
C LEU A 416 22.80 6.24 10.00
N GLY A 417 21.54 5.98 10.33
CA GLY A 417 20.40 6.58 9.67
C GLY A 417 20.35 8.10 9.83
N ALA A 418 20.60 8.61 11.03
CA ALA A 418 20.66 10.05 11.32
C ALA A 418 21.77 10.74 10.50
N ARG A 419 22.94 10.12 10.35
CA ARG A 419 24.03 10.63 9.50
C ARG A 419 23.62 10.73 8.02
N TYR A 420 22.92 9.73 7.50
CA TYR A 420 22.44 9.76 6.11
C TYR A 420 21.32 10.79 5.92
N ALA A 421 20.33 10.79 6.81
CA ALA A 421 19.17 11.66 6.79
C ALA A 421 19.53 13.16 6.80
N SER A 422 20.55 13.54 7.58
CA SER A 422 21.02 14.92 7.75
C SER A 422 22.08 15.35 6.72
N SER A 423 22.57 14.45 5.87
CA SER A 423 23.64 14.77 4.92
C SER A 423 23.12 15.34 3.60
N ALA A 424 23.61 16.52 3.23
CA ALA A 424 23.51 17.07 1.88
C ALA A 424 24.49 16.40 0.90
N ARG A 425 25.65 15.97 1.39
CA ARG A 425 26.66 15.28 0.58
C ARG A 425 26.20 13.86 0.26
N PHE A 426 26.53 13.37 -0.94
CA PHE A 426 26.27 11.97 -1.28
C PHE A 426 27.25 11.06 -0.54
N PRO A 427 26.81 9.88 -0.04
CA PRO A 427 27.68 8.93 0.64
C PRO A 427 28.92 8.54 -0.17
N ALA A 428 30.05 8.32 0.50
CA ALA A 428 31.29 7.93 -0.17
C ALA A 428 31.19 6.52 -0.77
N THR A 429 31.80 6.29 -1.94
CA THR A 429 31.78 4.98 -2.62
C THR A 429 32.72 3.94 -2.01
N ARG A 430 33.44 4.28 -0.92
CA ARG A 430 34.37 3.38 -0.21
C ARG A 430 33.73 2.04 0.18
N LEU A 431 32.41 2.00 0.35
CA LEU A 431 31.64 0.77 0.57
C LEU A 431 31.94 -0.31 -0.50
N LEU A 432 32.14 0.12 -1.76
CA LEU A 432 32.46 -0.73 -2.90
C LEU A 432 33.96 -0.80 -3.23
N ASP A 433 34.75 0.19 -2.85
CA ASP A 433 36.13 0.29 -3.35
C ASP A 433 37.15 -0.25 -2.34
N ASP A 434 36.78 -0.35 -1.05
CA ASP A 434 37.63 -0.87 0.00
C ASP A 434 37.91 -2.38 -0.17
N PRO A 435 39.19 -2.80 -0.29
CA PRO A 435 39.57 -4.22 -0.36
C PRO A 435 39.12 -5.03 0.86
N ALA A 436 39.06 -4.43 2.05
CA ALA A 436 38.61 -5.10 3.27
C ALA A 436 37.15 -5.57 3.18
N ASN A 437 36.35 -4.96 2.29
CA ASN A 437 34.95 -5.32 2.10
C ASN A 437 34.76 -6.47 1.10
N LYS A 438 35.81 -6.87 0.36
CA LYS A 438 35.70 -7.86 -0.72
C LYS A 438 35.17 -9.22 -0.25
N PRO A 439 35.60 -9.80 0.89
CA PRO A 439 35.05 -11.07 1.36
C PRO A 439 33.55 -10.98 1.67
N ILE A 440 33.13 -9.92 2.37
CA ILE A 440 31.72 -9.72 2.75
C ILE A 440 30.85 -9.44 1.52
N ARG A 441 31.31 -8.61 0.59
CA ARG A 441 30.61 -8.35 -0.67
C ARG A 441 30.43 -9.60 -1.53
N THR A 442 31.37 -10.54 -1.44
CA THR A 442 31.22 -11.85 -2.10
C THR A 442 30.06 -12.63 -1.47
N LYS A 443 29.98 -12.69 -0.12
CA LYS A 443 28.87 -13.32 0.61
C LYS A 443 27.51 -12.64 0.36
N ILE A 444 27.46 -11.31 0.20
CA ILE A 444 26.20 -10.57 -0.06
C ILE A 444 25.51 -11.09 -1.34
N MET A 445 26.28 -11.28 -2.42
CA MET A 445 25.75 -11.70 -3.73
C MET A 445 25.89 -13.20 -4.01
N GLN A 446 26.29 -13.99 -3.00
CA GLN A 446 26.46 -15.42 -3.16
C GLN A 446 25.11 -16.06 -3.49
N VAL A 447 25.07 -16.89 -4.54
CA VAL A 447 23.89 -17.67 -4.89
C VAL A 447 23.57 -18.59 -3.72
N GLU A 448 22.29 -18.66 -3.35
CA GLU A 448 21.80 -19.53 -2.28
C GLU A 448 20.82 -20.55 -2.91
N PRO A 449 21.35 -21.65 -3.51
CA PRO A 449 20.52 -22.65 -4.18
C PRO A 449 19.52 -23.25 -3.19
N GLY A 450 18.24 -23.28 -3.56
CA GLY A 450 17.16 -23.83 -2.73
C GLY A 450 16.47 -22.82 -1.80
N ARG A 451 17.00 -21.61 -1.61
CA ARG A 451 16.33 -20.56 -0.81
C ARG A 451 15.34 -19.72 -1.61
N CYS A 452 15.53 -19.65 -2.93
CA CYS A 452 14.59 -18.97 -3.82
C CYS A 452 13.58 -20.00 -4.32
N VAL A 453 12.29 -19.77 -4.06
CA VAL A 453 11.21 -20.63 -4.56
C VAL A 453 11.15 -20.49 -6.09
N LEU A 454 11.27 -21.61 -6.81
CA LEU A 454 11.36 -21.64 -8.28
C LEU A 454 10.15 -22.27 -8.96
N SER A 455 9.21 -22.83 -8.18
CA SER A 455 8.04 -23.55 -8.68
C SER A 455 6.76 -23.14 -7.94
N VAL A 456 5.64 -23.24 -8.64
CA VAL A 456 4.30 -23.04 -8.09
C VAL A 456 3.95 -24.27 -7.26
N GLU A 457 3.39 -24.08 -6.06
CA GLU A 457 2.76 -25.16 -5.33
C GLU A 457 1.40 -25.41 -5.99
N SER A 458 1.17 -26.64 -6.47
CA SER A 458 -0.13 -27.00 -7.03
C SER A 458 -1.17 -26.99 -5.90
N SER A 459 -1.94 -25.92 -5.81
CA SER A 459 -3.17 -25.88 -5.02
C SER A 459 -4.18 -26.86 -5.63
N GLN A 460 -4.54 -27.91 -4.87
CA GLN A 460 -5.65 -28.82 -5.20
C GLN A 460 -7.01 -28.13 -5.08
#